data_AF-A0A1I4JAW4-F1
#
_entry.id   AF-A0A1I4JAW4-F1
#
_cell.length_a   1.000
_cell.length_b   1.000
_cell.length_c   1.000
_cell.angle_alpha   90.00
_cell.angle_beta   90.00
_cell.angle_gamma   90.00
#
_symmetry.space_group_name_H-M   'P 1'
#
loop_
_entity.id
_entity.type
_entity.pdbx_description
1 polymer ?
#
loop_
_entity_poly.entity_id
_entity_poly.type
_entity_poly.pdbx_seq_one_letter_code
_entity_poly.pdbx_strand_id
1 'polypeptide(L)'
;MSQGTSPAIPGLHHVTAISGPPQGNLDFWVRILGQRLVKRTVNFDDPGTYHLYYGDQNAAPGSIMTFFPFVDAGPGRAGAGMASAVAYAIPDLDLRMGDLAEAAIDFEGPFERFGEPAIAMRDPDGLRVELIEGGARDGGVIASPSGSRMSLPPPPCSKRWDMSAKPRKPPRPAGRAGRKPASGISRPIPSVARQLT
;
A
#
# COMPACT_ATOMS: atom_id res chain seq x y z
N MET A 1 23.58 12.88 34.35
CA MET A 1 22.35 12.16 33.97
C MET A 1 22.41 11.93 32.47
N SER A 2 22.57 10.68 32.01
CA SER A 2 22.66 10.38 30.58
C SER A 2 21.24 10.38 30.01
N GLN A 3 20.90 11.40 29.22
CA GLN A 3 19.64 11.47 28.48
C GLN A 3 19.70 10.40 27.39
N GLY A 4 18.98 9.28 27.57
CA GLY A 4 18.81 8.28 26.52
C GLY A 4 17.95 8.88 25.41
N THR A 5 18.51 9.09 24.23
CA THR A 5 17.74 9.40 23.03
C THR A 5 16.82 8.22 22.73
N SER A 6 15.50 8.44 22.74
CA SER A 6 14.57 7.42 22.26
C SER A 6 14.91 7.11 20.80
N PRO A 7 14.95 5.83 20.39
CA PRO A 7 15.26 5.49 19.01
C PRO A 7 14.25 6.15 18.07
N ALA A 8 14.76 6.90 17.09
CA ALA A 8 13.94 7.63 16.15
C ALA A 8 13.17 6.68 15.24
N ILE A 9 11.87 6.93 15.05
CA ILE A 9 11.04 6.22 14.07
C ILE A 9 11.37 6.82 12.71
N PRO A 10 11.91 6.05 11.75
CA PRO A 10 12.42 6.59 10.48
C PRO A 10 11.32 7.07 9.53
N GLY A 11 10.07 6.69 9.77
CA GLY A 11 8.92 7.08 8.94
C GLY A 11 7.87 5.98 8.84
N LEU A 12 6.94 6.14 7.89
CA LEU A 12 5.95 5.13 7.57
C LEU A 12 6.61 3.91 6.93
N HIS A 13 6.23 2.71 7.37
CA HIS A 13 6.67 1.47 6.70
C HIS A 13 5.65 1.02 5.67
N HIS A 14 4.38 0.93 6.07
CA HIS A 14 3.25 0.59 5.21
C HIS A 14 1.95 1.06 5.87
N VAL A 15 0.90 1.20 5.07
CA VAL A 15 -0.47 1.41 5.54
C VAL A 15 -1.29 0.19 5.14
N THR A 16 -2.26 -0.19 5.97
CA THR A 16 -3.15 -1.32 5.71
C THR A 16 -4.59 -0.86 5.75
N ALA A 17 -5.37 -1.21 4.74
CA ALA A 17 -6.78 -0.90 4.61
C ALA A 17 -7.61 -2.17 4.36
N ILE A 18 -8.92 -2.03 4.53
CA ILE A 18 -9.89 -3.06 4.16
C ILE A 18 -10.50 -2.62 2.83
N SER A 19 -10.69 -3.58 1.93
CA SER A 19 -11.33 -3.38 0.63
C SER A 19 -12.47 -4.37 0.44
N GLY A 20 -13.35 -4.10 -0.52
CA GLY A 20 -14.34 -5.04 -1.01
C GLY A 20 -13.72 -6.01 -2.03
N PRO A 21 -14.35 -6.20 -3.21
CA PRO A 21 -13.87 -7.14 -4.22
C PRO A 21 -12.40 -6.89 -4.66
N PRO A 22 -11.53 -7.91 -4.61
CA PRO A 22 -10.09 -7.74 -4.86
C PRO A 22 -9.75 -7.30 -6.29
N GLN A 23 -10.60 -7.62 -7.27
CA GLN A 23 -10.36 -7.24 -8.67
C GLN A 23 -10.52 -5.73 -8.88
N GLY A 24 -11.58 -5.12 -8.35
CA GLY A 24 -11.80 -3.68 -8.45
C GLY A 24 -10.69 -2.91 -7.73
N ASN A 25 -10.29 -3.38 -6.55
CA ASN A 25 -9.14 -2.85 -5.83
C ASN A 25 -7.85 -2.94 -6.68
N LEU A 26 -7.53 -4.11 -7.24
CA LEU A 26 -6.36 -4.29 -8.11
C LEU A 26 -6.36 -3.34 -9.32
N ASP A 27 -7.51 -3.21 -10.00
CA ASP A 27 -7.64 -2.36 -11.18
C ASP A 27 -7.37 -0.89 -10.82
N PHE A 28 -7.89 -0.38 -9.70
CA PHE A 28 -7.60 0.98 -9.26
C PHE A 28 -6.12 1.16 -8.87
N TRP A 29 -5.61 0.34 -7.95
CA TRP A 29 -4.27 0.53 -7.39
C TRP A 29 -3.15 0.31 -8.40
N VAL A 30 -3.30 -0.63 -9.32
CA VAL A 30 -2.28 -0.92 -10.34
C VAL A 30 -2.47 -0.11 -11.60
N ARG A 31 -3.69 -0.04 -12.14
CA ARG A 31 -3.91 0.52 -13.49
C ARG A 31 -4.15 2.02 -13.45
N ILE A 32 -4.90 2.49 -12.46
CA ILE A 32 -5.15 3.92 -12.29
C ILE A 32 -3.95 4.53 -11.60
N LEU A 33 -3.64 4.14 -10.36
CA LEU A 33 -2.54 4.74 -9.59
C LEU A 33 -1.13 4.37 -10.06
N GLY A 34 -0.96 3.33 -10.87
CA GLY A 34 0.35 2.93 -11.39
C GLY A 34 1.24 2.21 -10.37
N GLN A 35 0.70 1.76 -9.24
CA GLN A 35 1.46 0.97 -8.27
C GLN A 35 1.74 -0.44 -8.79
N ARG A 36 2.78 -1.07 -8.26
CA ARG A 36 3.09 -2.47 -8.55
C ARG A 36 2.45 -3.37 -7.52
N LEU A 37 1.80 -4.45 -7.95
CA LEU A 37 1.47 -5.57 -7.04
C LEU A 37 2.77 -6.30 -6.66
N VAL A 38 3.29 -5.99 -5.47
CA VAL A 38 4.55 -6.51 -4.94
C VAL A 38 4.39 -7.95 -4.47
N LYS A 39 3.29 -8.23 -3.75
CA LYS A 39 3.06 -9.54 -3.16
C LYS A 39 1.57 -9.84 -3.09
N ARG A 40 1.23 -11.10 -3.36
CA ARG A 40 -0.08 -11.68 -3.09
C ARG A 40 0.11 -12.83 -2.12
N THR A 41 -0.42 -12.70 -0.92
CA THR A 41 -0.38 -13.75 0.11
C THR A 41 -1.77 -13.93 0.69
N VAL A 42 -1.88 -14.80 1.69
CA VAL A 42 -3.08 -14.94 2.52
C VAL A 42 -2.89 -14.16 3.81
N ASN A 43 -3.98 -13.66 4.38
CA ASN A 43 -3.97 -13.14 5.74
C ASN A 43 -3.56 -14.29 6.68
N PHE A 44 -2.61 -14.02 7.58
CA PHE A 44 -2.08 -15.02 8.50
C PHE A 44 -3.09 -15.40 9.58
N ASP A 45 -3.99 -14.48 9.93
CA ASP A 45 -5.05 -14.71 10.92
C ASP A 45 -6.27 -15.37 10.28
N ASP A 46 -6.61 -15.00 9.05
CA ASP A 46 -7.66 -15.63 8.23
C ASP A 46 -7.14 -16.06 6.86
N PRO A 47 -6.69 -17.34 6.72
CA PRO A 47 -6.18 -17.85 5.45
C PRO A 47 -7.19 -17.87 4.30
N GLY A 48 -8.48 -17.67 4.59
CA GLY A 48 -9.54 -17.53 3.59
C GLY A 48 -9.54 -16.17 2.88
N THR A 49 -8.78 -15.20 3.39
CA THR A 49 -8.72 -13.83 2.87
C THR A 49 -7.35 -13.52 2.26
N TYR A 50 -7.34 -12.78 1.14
CA TYR A 50 -6.09 -12.32 0.53
C TYR A 50 -5.43 -11.24 1.39
N HIS A 51 -4.11 -11.12 1.25
CA HIS A 51 -3.39 -9.93 1.69
C HIS A 51 -2.59 -9.42 0.50
N LEU A 52 -3.07 -8.32 -0.07
CA LEU A 52 -2.52 -7.71 -1.28
C LEU A 52 -1.54 -6.62 -0.87
N TYR A 53 -0.37 -6.57 -1.53
CA TYR A 53 0.66 -5.57 -1.27
C TYR A 53 0.93 -4.79 -2.55
N TYR A 54 0.67 -3.50 -2.51
CA TYR A 54 1.01 -2.53 -3.53
C TYR A 54 2.18 -1.67 -3.07
N GLY A 55 3.02 -1.23 -3.98
CA GLY A 55 4.09 -0.31 -3.69
C GLY A 55 4.73 0.21 -4.96
N ASP A 56 5.74 1.05 -4.80
CA ASP A 56 6.52 1.56 -5.92
C ASP A 56 7.31 0.43 -6.62
N GLN A 57 8.06 0.77 -7.66
CA GLN A 57 8.84 -0.22 -8.42
C GLN A 57 9.80 -1.05 -7.56
N ASN A 58 10.31 -0.46 -6.46
CA ASN A 58 11.31 -1.03 -5.56
C ASN A 58 10.70 -1.61 -4.27
N ALA A 59 9.38 -1.48 -4.07
CA ALA A 59 8.70 -1.73 -2.81
C ALA A 59 9.37 -1.00 -1.61
N ALA A 60 9.75 0.27 -1.80
CA ALA A 60 10.44 1.03 -0.77
C ALA A 60 9.56 1.21 0.48
N PRO A 61 10.13 1.21 1.71
CA PRO A 61 9.39 1.54 2.93
C PRO A 61 8.68 2.89 2.79
N GLY A 62 7.41 2.94 3.19
CA GLY A 62 6.56 4.13 3.05
C GLY A 62 5.78 4.18 1.74
N SER A 63 6.17 3.42 0.71
CA SER A 63 5.38 3.26 -0.52
C SER A 63 4.27 2.23 -0.38
N ILE A 64 4.40 1.34 0.61
CA ILE A 64 3.66 0.10 0.66
C ILE A 64 2.24 0.37 1.18
N MET A 65 1.26 0.03 0.36
CA MET A 65 -0.15 -0.05 0.75
C MET A 65 -0.59 -1.51 0.72
N THR A 66 -1.27 -1.96 1.77
CA THR A 66 -1.77 -3.34 1.82
C THR A 66 -3.27 -3.40 2.05
N PHE A 67 -3.90 -4.43 1.50
CA PHE A 67 -5.34 -4.60 1.56
C PHE A 67 -5.75 -5.99 2.01
N PHE A 68 -6.77 -6.02 2.87
CA PHE A 68 -7.57 -7.19 3.16
C PHE A 68 -8.93 -7.07 2.43
N PRO A 69 -9.17 -7.85 1.35
CA PRO A 69 -10.42 -7.82 0.63
C PRO A 69 -11.47 -8.68 1.36
N PHE A 70 -12.29 -8.03 2.17
CA PHE A 70 -13.45 -8.63 2.81
C PHE A 70 -14.68 -8.34 1.94
N VAL A 71 -14.94 -9.22 0.97
CA VAL A 71 -15.97 -9.05 -0.07
C VAL A 71 -17.37 -8.84 0.51
N ASP A 72 -17.68 -9.48 1.64
CA ASP A 72 -19.00 -9.40 2.28
C ASP A 72 -19.09 -8.32 3.37
N ALA A 73 -18.04 -7.51 3.55
CA ALA A 73 -18.06 -6.41 4.51
C ALA A 73 -18.88 -5.22 3.95
N GLY A 74 -19.71 -4.63 4.80
CA GLY A 74 -20.37 -3.36 4.49
C GLY A 74 -19.37 -2.20 4.41
N PRO A 75 -19.75 -1.07 3.78
CA PRO A 75 -18.87 0.08 3.65
C PRO A 75 -18.46 0.63 5.03
N GLY A 76 -17.18 0.90 5.19
CA GLY A 76 -16.66 1.59 6.36
C GLY A 76 -17.15 3.04 6.42
N ARG A 77 -17.28 3.59 7.64
CA ARG A 77 -17.62 5.00 7.85
C ARG A 77 -16.43 5.72 8.45
N ALA A 78 -15.79 6.60 7.67
CA ALA A 78 -14.70 7.44 8.18
C ALA A 78 -15.16 8.31 9.36
N GLY A 79 -14.27 8.52 10.33
CA GLY A 79 -14.60 9.11 11.63
C GLY A 79 -13.36 9.27 12.50
N ALA A 80 -13.55 9.83 13.69
CA ALA A 80 -12.46 10.11 14.63
C ALA A 80 -11.66 8.84 14.96
N GLY A 81 -10.33 8.97 14.93
CA GLY A 81 -9.41 7.84 15.17
C GLY A 81 -9.09 6.98 13.96
N MET A 82 -9.64 7.28 12.78
CA MET A 82 -9.30 6.60 11.52
C MET A 82 -8.48 7.50 10.59
N ALA A 83 -7.61 6.88 9.79
CA ALA A 83 -6.95 7.57 8.70
C ALA A 83 -8.00 8.04 7.67
N SER A 84 -8.01 9.34 7.39
CA SER A 84 -9.02 9.97 6.52
C SER A 84 -8.63 10.00 5.05
N ALA A 85 -7.32 9.97 4.76
CA ALA A 85 -6.76 9.92 3.41
C ALA A 85 -5.36 9.29 3.45
N VAL A 86 -4.92 8.82 2.28
CA VAL A 86 -3.54 8.40 2.03
C VAL A 86 -2.98 9.29 0.95
N ALA A 87 -1.81 9.87 1.17
CA ALA A 87 -1.17 10.77 0.21
C ALA A 87 0.09 10.13 -0.39
N TYR A 88 0.27 10.31 -1.70
CA TYR A 88 1.48 9.95 -2.42
C TYR A 88 2.14 11.20 -2.99
N ALA A 89 3.47 11.26 -2.89
CA ALA A 89 4.24 12.29 -3.57
C ALA A 89 4.31 11.95 -5.07
N ILE A 90 4.19 12.94 -5.94
CA ILE A 90 4.45 12.78 -7.38
C ILE A 90 5.37 13.90 -7.89
N PRO A 91 6.13 13.66 -8.97
CA PRO A 91 7.08 14.64 -9.47
C PRO A 91 6.46 15.75 -10.33
N ASP A 92 5.34 15.46 -11.00
CA ASP A 92 4.69 16.37 -11.95
C ASP A 92 3.17 16.13 -11.90
N LEU A 93 2.44 17.09 -11.32
CA LEU A 93 0.99 16.99 -11.17
C LEU A 93 0.24 17.29 -12.47
N ASP A 94 0.74 18.21 -13.29
CA ASP A 94 0.10 18.62 -14.54
C ASP A 94 0.10 17.47 -15.55
N LEU A 95 1.25 16.80 -15.71
CA LEU A 95 1.35 15.59 -16.53
C LEU A 95 0.37 14.53 -16.05
N ARG A 96 0.29 14.34 -14.73
CA ARG A 96 -0.57 13.32 -14.14
C ARG A 96 -2.06 13.62 -14.36
N MET A 97 -2.47 14.88 -14.23
CA MET A 97 -3.83 15.32 -14.54
C MET A 97 -4.16 15.11 -16.02
N GLY A 98 -3.20 15.39 -16.91
CA GLY A 98 -3.33 15.12 -18.35
C GLY A 98 -3.59 13.64 -18.65
N ASP A 99 -2.77 12.74 -18.09
CA ASP A 99 -2.91 11.29 -18.26
C ASP A 99 -4.28 10.78 -17.76
N LEU A 100 -4.76 11.30 -16.61
CA LEU A 100 -6.06 10.94 -16.05
C LEU A 100 -7.22 11.45 -16.92
N ALA A 101 -7.11 12.67 -17.44
CA ALA A 101 -8.11 13.25 -18.34
C ALA A 101 -8.19 12.50 -19.68
N GLU A 102 -7.06 12.14 -20.29
CA GLU A 102 -7.01 11.32 -21.51
C GLU A 102 -7.62 9.93 -21.28
N ALA A 103 -7.45 9.38 -20.08
CA ALA A 103 -8.03 8.12 -19.64
C ALA A 103 -9.53 8.20 -19.27
N ALA A 104 -10.14 9.39 -19.29
CA ALA A 104 -11.49 9.65 -18.78
C ALA A 104 -11.70 9.18 -17.33
N ILE A 105 -10.69 9.44 -16.48
CA ILE A 105 -10.71 9.12 -15.05
C ILE A 105 -10.97 10.41 -14.28
N ASP A 106 -12.05 10.43 -13.50
CA ASP A 106 -12.42 11.58 -12.67
C ASP A 106 -11.47 11.75 -11.48
N PHE A 107 -11.16 13.01 -11.16
CA PHE A 107 -10.42 13.40 -9.96
C PHE A 107 -10.96 14.72 -9.39
N GLU A 108 -10.81 14.90 -8.08
CA GLU A 108 -11.10 16.12 -7.34
C GLU A 108 -9.87 17.05 -7.36
N GLY A 109 -10.04 18.32 -7.74
CA GLY A 109 -8.97 19.33 -7.70
C GLY A 109 -8.78 20.06 -9.04
N PRO A 110 -7.63 20.72 -9.24
CA PRO A 110 -6.51 20.84 -8.29
C PRO A 110 -6.87 21.64 -7.02
N PHE A 111 -6.21 21.34 -5.91
CA PHE A 111 -6.29 22.07 -4.64
C PHE A 111 -4.92 22.14 -3.97
N GLU A 112 -4.79 22.90 -2.88
CA GLU A 112 -3.54 22.99 -2.12
C GLU A 112 -3.57 22.11 -0.87
N ARG A 113 -2.47 21.39 -0.63
CA ARG A 113 -2.24 20.53 0.52
C ARG A 113 -0.85 20.82 1.07
N PHE A 114 -0.76 21.35 2.29
CA PHE A 114 0.51 21.79 2.89
C PHE A 114 1.30 22.81 2.05
N GLY A 115 0.61 23.63 1.26
CA GLY A 115 1.23 24.61 0.36
C GLY A 115 1.78 24.01 -0.94
N GLU A 116 1.52 22.73 -1.20
CA GLU A 116 1.85 22.05 -2.46
C GLU A 116 0.57 21.73 -3.23
N PRO A 117 0.58 21.79 -4.58
CA PRO A 117 -0.58 21.48 -5.38
C PRO A 117 -0.87 19.97 -5.34
N ALA A 118 -2.15 19.63 -5.36
CA ALA A 118 -2.61 18.27 -5.21
C ALA A 118 -3.93 18.00 -5.95
N ILE A 119 -4.17 16.73 -6.25
CA ILE A 119 -5.48 16.19 -6.65
C ILE A 119 -5.85 15.03 -5.74
N ALA A 120 -7.13 14.66 -5.72
CA ALA A 120 -7.61 13.51 -4.99
C ALA A 120 -8.52 12.62 -5.84
N MET A 121 -8.49 11.33 -5.54
CA MET A 121 -9.40 10.34 -6.11
C MET A 121 -9.96 9.50 -4.97
N ARG A 122 -10.99 8.72 -5.29
CA ARG A 122 -11.53 7.70 -4.39
C ARG A 122 -11.29 6.34 -5.00
N ASP A 123 -10.79 5.42 -4.20
CA ASP A 123 -10.77 4.03 -4.61
C ASP A 123 -12.21 3.46 -4.66
N PRO A 124 -12.43 2.25 -5.19
CA PRO A 124 -13.75 1.65 -5.30
C PRO A 124 -14.48 1.47 -3.95
N ASP A 125 -13.72 1.46 -2.85
CA ASP A 125 -14.21 1.28 -1.48
C ASP A 125 -14.37 2.63 -0.73
N GLY A 126 -14.11 3.75 -1.43
CA GLY A 126 -14.29 5.11 -0.92
C GLY A 126 -13.08 5.70 -0.18
N LEU A 127 -11.96 4.98 -0.10
CA LEU A 127 -10.71 5.49 0.49
C LEU A 127 -10.21 6.66 -0.35
N ARG A 128 -10.00 7.80 0.32
CA ARG A 128 -9.49 9.01 -0.34
C ARG A 128 -7.99 8.90 -0.54
N VAL A 129 -7.55 9.00 -1.79
CA VAL A 129 -6.15 8.99 -2.19
C VAL A 129 -5.77 10.35 -2.74
N GLU A 130 -4.79 11.00 -2.15
CA GLU A 130 -4.24 12.29 -2.59
C GLU A 130 -2.94 12.06 -3.37
N LEU A 131 -2.75 12.79 -4.48
CA LEU A 131 -1.48 12.91 -5.18
C LEU A 131 -0.99 14.35 -5.00
N ILE A 132 0.16 14.53 -4.36
CA ILE A 132 0.72 15.84 -4.00
C ILE A 132 2.03 16.03 -4.75
N GLU A 133 2.18 17.14 -5.43
CA GLU A 133 3.43 17.47 -6.11
C GLU A 133 4.52 17.81 -5.08
N GLY A 134 5.72 17.24 -5.23
CA GLY A 134 6.88 17.72 -4.45
C GLY A 134 7.07 17.11 -3.06
N GLY A 135 6.26 16.12 -2.66
CA GLY A 135 6.35 15.45 -1.35
C GLY A 135 7.67 14.71 -1.02
N ALA A 136 8.69 14.81 -1.87
CA ALA A 136 10.05 14.33 -1.59
C ALA A 136 10.81 15.19 -0.56
N ARG A 137 10.32 16.40 -0.21
CA ARG A 137 11.06 17.33 0.65
C ARG A 137 11.25 16.85 2.09
N ASP A 138 10.36 15.99 2.60
CA ASP A 138 10.41 15.44 3.97
C ASP A 138 10.38 13.90 4.03
N GLY A 139 10.74 13.21 2.93
CA GLY A 139 10.77 11.73 2.89
C GLY A 139 9.48 11.06 2.43
N GLY A 140 8.57 11.78 1.77
CA GLY A 140 7.41 11.20 1.10
C GLY A 140 7.81 10.34 -0.09
N VAL A 141 7.12 9.21 -0.27
CA VAL A 141 7.45 8.26 -1.33
C VAL A 141 6.79 8.66 -2.64
N ILE A 142 7.62 8.71 -3.68
CA ILE A 142 7.25 9.06 -5.05
C ILE A 142 6.43 7.90 -5.65
N ALA A 143 5.16 8.14 -5.99
CA ALA A 143 4.45 7.28 -6.92
C ALA A 143 5.16 7.36 -8.28
N SER A 144 5.51 6.20 -8.83
CA SER A 144 6.43 6.12 -9.96
C SER A 144 5.91 6.95 -11.15
N PRO A 145 6.72 7.86 -11.71
CA PRO A 145 6.35 8.52 -12.95
C PRO A 145 6.36 7.48 -14.05
N SER A 146 5.21 7.27 -14.69
CA SER A 146 5.18 6.62 -15.99
C SER A 146 5.71 7.61 -17.04
N GLY A 147 7.03 7.82 -17.03
CA GLY A 147 7.76 8.58 -18.05
C GLY A 147 7.84 7.78 -19.35
N SER A 148 6.73 7.68 -20.05
CA SER A 148 6.62 7.44 -21.49
C SER A 148 5.14 7.59 -21.81
N ARG A 149 4.81 8.39 -22.84
CA ARG A 149 3.46 8.65 -23.35
C ARG A 149 2.62 7.38 -23.34
N MET A 150 1.90 7.12 -22.24
CA MET A 150 1.08 5.94 -22.10
C MET A 150 -0.24 6.26 -22.78
N SER A 151 -0.32 5.95 -24.08
CA SER A 151 -1.56 5.34 -24.52
C SER A 151 -1.81 4.20 -23.53
N LEU A 152 -2.88 4.31 -22.72
CA LEU A 152 -3.33 3.22 -21.86
C LEU A 152 -3.22 1.93 -22.68
N PRO A 153 -2.25 1.04 -22.40
CA PRO A 153 -2.14 -0.14 -23.21
C PRO A 153 -3.45 -0.92 -23.02
N PRO A 154 -4.11 -1.40 -24.09
CA PRO A 154 -5.14 -2.41 -23.92
C PRO A 154 -4.53 -3.54 -23.07
N PRO A 155 -5.30 -4.11 -22.14
CA PRO A 155 -4.77 -4.90 -21.04
C PRO A 155 -3.73 -5.91 -21.56
N PRO A 156 -2.53 -6.02 -20.97
CA PRO A 156 -1.56 -7.01 -21.39
C PRO A 156 -2.14 -8.40 -21.18
N CYS A 157 -2.61 -9.00 -22.27
CA CYS A 157 -3.02 -10.37 -22.38
C CYS A 157 -1.76 -11.26 -22.30
N SER A 158 -1.23 -11.49 -21.10
CA SER A 158 -0.38 -12.67 -20.83
C SER A 158 -0.11 -12.99 -19.34
N LYS A 159 -0.48 -12.16 -18.37
CA LYS A 159 -0.61 -12.58 -16.95
C LYS A 159 -1.83 -11.92 -16.31
N ARG A 160 -3.02 -12.42 -16.63
CA ARG A 160 -4.26 -12.01 -15.96
C ARG A 160 -4.16 -12.48 -14.50
N TRP A 161 -4.02 -11.55 -13.56
CA TRP A 161 -4.24 -11.85 -12.16
C TRP A 161 -5.75 -12.03 -11.98
N ASP A 162 -6.21 -13.25 -12.20
CA ASP A 162 -7.56 -13.65 -11.87
C ASP A 162 -7.71 -13.70 -10.34
N MET A 163 -8.40 -12.71 -9.79
CA MET A 163 -8.72 -12.62 -8.36
C MET A 163 -10.07 -13.29 -8.01
N SER A 164 -10.70 -14.02 -8.95
CA SER A 164 -11.93 -14.79 -8.70
C SER A 164 -11.69 -16.09 -7.93
N ALA A 165 -10.45 -16.59 -7.93
CA ALA A 165 -10.07 -17.77 -7.18
C ALA A 165 -9.88 -17.46 -5.69
N LYS A 166 -10.19 -18.41 -4.81
CA LYS A 166 -9.89 -18.28 -3.38
C LYS A 166 -8.37 -18.24 -3.13
N PRO A 167 -7.90 -17.49 -2.11
CA PRO A 167 -6.50 -17.50 -1.73
C PRO A 167 -6.04 -18.92 -1.39
N ARG A 168 -4.86 -19.30 -1.90
CA ARG A 168 -4.22 -20.56 -1.52
C ARG A 168 -3.13 -20.24 -0.51
N LYS A 169 -3.16 -20.92 0.64
CA LYS A 169 -2.10 -20.83 1.64
C LYS A 169 -0.76 -21.21 0.99
N PRO A 170 0.32 -20.44 1.18
CA PRO A 170 1.63 -20.83 0.67
C PRO A 170 2.02 -22.19 1.27
N PRO A 171 2.71 -23.06 0.50
CA PRO A 171 3.18 -24.34 1.03
C PRO A 171 4.02 -24.08 2.28
N ARG A 172 3.77 -24.86 3.35
CA ARG A 172 4.65 -24.81 4.54
C ARG A 172 6.09 -25.06 4.07
N PRO A 173 7.09 -24.30 4.53
CA PRO A 173 8.47 -24.65 4.26
C PRO A 173 8.67 -26.10 4.72
N ALA A 174 9.24 -26.93 3.84
CA ALA A 174 9.51 -28.33 4.14
C ALA A 174 10.25 -28.39 5.48
N GLY A 175 9.69 -29.13 6.43
CA GLY A 175 10.26 -29.30 7.75
C GLY A 175 11.72 -29.69 7.61
N ARG A 176 12.62 -28.84 8.12
CA ARG A 176 14.05 -29.13 8.11
C ARG A 176 14.24 -30.39 8.96
N ALA A 177 14.58 -31.49 8.31
CA ALA A 177 14.93 -32.75 8.95
C ALA A 177 15.98 -32.50 10.04
N GLY A 178 15.79 -33.17 11.19
CA GLY A 178 16.42 -32.86 12.45
C GLY A 178 17.94 -32.71 12.40
N ARG A 179 18.43 -31.65 13.07
CA ARG A 179 19.78 -31.63 13.63
C ARG A 179 19.66 -31.77 15.14
N LYS A 180 20.38 -32.76 15.68
CA LYS A 180 20.62 -33.00 17.11
C LYS A 180 21.18 -31.73 17.80
N PRO A 181 20.97 -31.58 19.11
CA PRO A 181 21.25 -30.34 19.82
C PRO A 181 22.75 -30.16 20.05
N ALA A 182 23.26 -28.97 19.76
CA ALA A 182 24.53 -28.50 20.30
C ALA A 182 24.22 -27.53 21.45
N SER A 183 24.85 -27.81 22.59
CA SER A 183 24.81 -27.13 23.86
C SER A 183 25.21 -25.65 23.80
N GLY A 184 24.55 -24.84 24.62
CA GLY A 184 25.15 -23.67 25.27
C GLY A 184 25.05 -22.35 24.50
N ILE A 185 24.15 -21.48 24.93
CA ILE A 185 24.46 -20.30 25.75
C ILE A 185 23.15 -19.51 25.92
N SER A 186 22.78 -19.33 27.18
CA SER A 186 21.62 -18.59 27.66
C SER A 186 21.76 -17.10 27.35
N ARG A 187 20.72 -16.50 26.76
CA ARG A 187 20.27 -15.11 27.02
C ARG A 187 19.02 -14.73 26.21
N PRO A 188 17.91 -14.41 26.89
CA PRO A 188 16.96 -13.37 26.44
C PRO A 188 16.85 -12.28 27.52
N ILE A 189 17.20 -11.02 27.27
CA ILE A 189 16.40 -9.95 26.66
C ILE A 189 14.99 -9.85 27.29
N PRO A 190 14.71 -8.85 28.14
CA PRO A 190 13.40 -8.65 28.73
C PRO A 190 12.40 -8.02 27.74
N SER A 191 11.16 -8.49 27.85
CA SER A 191 9.91 -7.86 27.42
C SER A 191 9.79 -6.42 27.95
N VAL A 192 9.10 -5.53 27.21
CA VAL A 192 7.94 -4.75 27.71
C VAL A 192 7.35 -3.91 26.56
N ALA A 193 6.02 -3.98 26.45
CA ALA A 193 5.14 -3.19 25.61
C ALA A 193 4.88 -1.77 26.16
N ARG A 194 4.48 -0.81 25.30
CA ARG A 194 3.53 0.25 25.70
C ARG A 194 2.87 0.97 24.50
N GLN A 195 1.53 1.00 24.53
CA GLN A 195 0.64 1.97 23.86
C GLN A 195 0.71 3.32 24.56
N LEU A 196 0.43 4.42 23.85
CA LEU A 196 -0.28 5.61 24.35
C LEU A 196 -0.92 6.32 23.13
N THR A 197 -2.26 6.24 23.02
CA THR A 197 -3.28 7.31 23.21
C THR A 197 -3.26 8.40 22.16
#